data_AF-A0A7U5Y3F1-F1
#
_entry.id   AF-A0A7U5Y3F1-F1
#
_cell.length_a   1.000
_cell.length_b   1.000
_cell.length_c   1.000
_cell.angle_alpha   90.00
_cell.angle_beta   90.00
_cell.angle_gamma   90.00
#
_symmetry.space_group_name_H-M   'P 1'
#
loop_
_entity.id
_entity.type
_entity.pdbx_description
1 polymer ?
#
loop_
_entity_poly.entity_id
_entity_poly.type
_entity_poly.pdbx_seq_one_letter_code
_entity_poly.pdbx_strand_id
1 'polypeptide(L)'
;MLKIGQLASHAGLTVRTLHHYDDIGLLSPSARSNAGYRLYSRDDVARLHQIQALRQFGMPLADIGSLLAGAGISSAAIIDRQLSALDRQISEAARMREQLLFMRGLLATGETPDLAAWLTTLEQMTMYEKYFSKDELANLALYSDNNAKAEWRQLVDDVSALMQSGGAPDNPEAKTLALRWMTMLDRDTGADPSIMARLNMMHEREPAIQQSSGITPAMRNFMAQAMGEVKLDTWAKYLTPEELNQMRRHYATRAHEWPPLIEAISQQMKATPSPDNVEAKLLAGQWMELFHDMVGNHPDTLPRFRRAIETEPLLRVGRGMTDGMLAWLRAALHRQ
;
A
#
# COMPACT_ATOMS: atom_id res chain seq x y z
N MET A 1 47.83 -26.95 11.24
CA MET A 1 47.13 -25.68 10.96
C MET A 1 47.26 -25.35 9.47
N LEU A 2 46.22 -24.79 8.86
CA LEU A 2 46.15 -24.49 7.43
C LEU A 2 46.45 -23.01 7.16
N LYS A 3 47.17 -22.69 6.08
CA LYS A 3 47.31 -21.31 5.61
C LYS A 3 46.03 -20.85 4.92
N ILE A 4 45.74 -19.55 4.93
CA ILE A 4 44.52 -18.98 4.33
C ILE A 4 44.25 -19.41 2.89
N GLY A 5 45.29 -19.48 2.03
CA GLY A 5 45.13 -19.93 0.65
C GLY A 5 44.76 -21.40 0.52
N GLN A 6 45.28 -22.26 1.42
CA GLN A 6 44.91 -23.67 1.46
C GLN A 6 43.46 -23.83 1.93
N LEU A 7 43.07 -23.09 2.98
CA LEU A 7 41.69 -23.12 3.50
C LEU A 7 40.68 -22.64 2.45
N ALA A 8 40.98 -21.53 1.76
CA ALA A 8 40.16 -20.98 0.67
C ALA A 8 39.93 -22.03 -0.43
N SER A 9 41.00 -22.69 -0.89
CA SER A 9 40.92 -23.73 -1.91
C SER A 9 40.08 -24.93 -1.49
N HIS A 10 40.19 -25.40 -0.24
CA HIS A 10 39.43 -26.57 0.23
C HIS A 10 37.95 -26.24 0.49
N ALA A 11 37.65 -25.01 0.91
CA ALA A 11 36.30 -24.56 1.21
C ALA A 11 35.54 -24.01 -0.03
N GLY A 12 36.18 -23.95 -1.20
CA GLY A 12 35.60 -23.33 -2.40
C GLY A 12 35.34 -21.82 -2.24
N LEU A 13 36.12 -21.15 -1.39
CA LEU A 13 35.98 -19.72 -1.11
C LEU A 13 37.17 -18.94 -1.67
N THR A 14 36.99 -17.64 -1.84
CA THR A 14 38.12 -16.75 -2.16
C THR A 14 38.86 -16.38 -0.88
N VAL A 15 40.16 -16.11 -0.99
CA VAL A 15 40.96 -15.55 0.11
C VAL A 15 40.35 -14.23 0.63
N ARG A 16 39.77 -13.43 -0.27
CA ARG A 16 39.03 -12.20 0.08
C ARG A 16 37.83 -12.48 0.99
N THR A 17 37.08 -13.55 0.75
CA THR A 17 35.94 -13.94 1.59
C THR A 17 36.40 -14.29 3.01
N LEU A 18 37.50 -15.02 3.15
CA LEU A 18 38.06 -15.35 4.46
C LEU A 18 38.63 -14.13 5.19
N HIS A 19 39.21 -13.17 4.47
CA HIS A 19 39.59 -11.88 5.06
C HIS A 19 38.37 -11.12 5.58
N HIS A 20 37.31 -11.05 4.79
CA HIS A 20 36.07 -10.40 5.22
C HIS A 20 35.49 -11.05 6.49
N TYR A 21 35.52 -12.39 6.59
CA TYR A 21 35.05 -13.08 7.80
C TYR A 21 35.91 -12.80 9.03
N ASP A 22 37.22 -12.62 8.85
CA ASP A 22 38.13 -12.19 9.92
C ASP A 22 37.82 -10.74 10.34
N ASP A 23 37.62 -9.84 9.38
CA ASP A 23 37.36 -8.41 9.63
C ASP A 23 36.05 -8.17 10.40
N ILE A 24 35.01 -8.98 10.16
CA ILE A 24 33.73 -8.90 10.88
C ILE A 24 33.70 -9.78 12.15
N GLY A 25 34.82 -10.43 12.51
CA GLY A 25 34.92 -11.31 13.68
C GLY A 25 34.12 -12.62 13.57
N LEU A 26 33.66 -12.98 12.37
CA LEU A 26 32.88 -14.20 12.14
C LEU A 26 33.76 -15.45 12.16
N LEU A 27 34.97 -15.37 11.58
CA LEU A 27 35.98 -16.43 11.59
C LEU A 27 37.39 -15.82 11.62
N SER A 28 38.00 -15.84 12.81
CA SER A 28 39.37 -15.35 13.01
C SER A 28 40.38 -16.49 13.05
N PRO A 29 41.63 -16.27 12.59
CA PRO A 29 42.67 -17.30 12.60
C PRO A 29 43.14 -17.60 14.02
N SER A 30 43.24 -18.88 14.36
CA SER A 30 43.77 -19.33 15.66
C SER A 30 45.22 -18.89 15.92
N ALA A 31 46.03 -18.69 14.88
CA ALA A 31 47.42 -18.26 15.04
C ALA A 31 47.95 -17.48 13.83
N ARG A 32 49.15 -16.92 13.99
CA ARG A 32 49.96 -16.39 12.88
C ARG A 32 51.33 -17.07 12.88
N SER A 33 51.89 -17.33 11.71
CA SER A 33 53.25 -17.86 11.59
C SER A 33 54.30 -16.78 11.90
N ASN A 34 55.55 -17.18 12.11
CA ASN A 34 56.68 -16.26 12.31
C ASN A 34 56.88 -15.28 11.13
N ALA A 35 56.41 -15.63 9.94
CA ALA A 35 56.42 -14.78 8.74
C ALA A 35 55.12 -13.96 8.55
N GLY A 36 54.22 -13.95 9.55
CA GLY A 36 52.98 -13.16 9.56
C GLY A 36 51.76 -13.79 8.87
N TYR A 37 51.86 -15.02 8.36
CA TYR A 37 50.75 -15.68 7.67
C TYR A 37 49.67 -16.14 8.65
N ARG A 38 48.38 -15.96 8.27
CA ARG A 38 47.24 -16.48 9.03
C ARG A 38 47.20 -18.01 9.00
N LEU A 39 47.04 -18.61 10.18
CA LEU A 39 47.00 -20.06 10.40
C LEU A 39 45.67 -20.44 11.06
N TYR A 40 44.97 -21.38 10.44
CA TYR A 40 43.67 -21.87 10.89
C TYR A 40 43.79 -23.26 11.50
N SER A 41 43.23 -23.45 12.68
CA SER A 41 43.19 -24.72 13.40
C SER A 41 42.08 -25.63 12.88
N ARG A 42 41.94 -26.82 13.44
CA ARG A 42 40.83 -27.73 13.13
C ARG A 42 39.48 -27.15 13.56
N ASP A 43 39.46 -26.42 14.68
CA ASP A 43 38.24 -25.81 15.21
C ASP A 43 37.77 -24.65 14.33
N ASP A 44 38.71 -23.90 13.76
CA ASP A 44 38.40 -22.85 12.77
C ASP A 44 37.76 -23.46 11.51
N VAL A 45 38.23 -24.63 11.07
CA VAL A 45 37.65 -25.35 9.92
C VAL A 45 36.23 -25.84 10.25
N ALA A 46 36.01 -26.37 11.46
CA ALA A 46 34.68 -26.77 11.91
C ALA A 46 33.71 -25.59 11.97
N ARG A 47 34.17 -24.43 12.48
CA ARG A 47 33.41 -23.19 12.50
C ARG A 47 33.10 -22.70 11.08
N LEU A 48 34.06 -22.77 10.16
CA LEU A 48 33.85 -22.41 8.76
C LEU A 48 32.78 -23.29 8.10
N HIS A 49 32.77 -24.60 8.37
CA HIS A 49 31.72 -25.50 7.89
C HIS A 49 30.33 -25.10 8.41
N GLN A 50 30.21 -24.73 9.68
CA GLN A 50 28.94 -24.24 10.24
C GLN A 50 28.48 -22.94 9.56
N ILE A 51 29.39 -21.99 9.36
CA ILE A 51 29.11 -20.73 8.64
C ILE A 51 28.62 -21.03 7.21
N GLN A 52 29.28 -21.94 6.50
CA GLN A 52 28.90 -22.29 5.12
C GLN A 52 27.54 -22.98 5.06
N ALA A 53 27.26 -23.92 5.97
CA ALA A 53 25.96 -24.58 6.04
C ALA A 53 24.85 -23.55 6.29
N LEU A 54 25.00 -22.67 7.27
CA LEU A 54 24.00 -21.65 7.60
C LEU A 54 23.81 -20.63 6.46
N ARG A 55 24.89 -20.26 5.76
CA ARG A 55 24.82 -19.38 4.59
C ARG A 55 24.11 -20.05 3.41
N GLN A 56 24.30 -21.35 3.21
CA GLN A 56 23.63 -22.11 2.15
C GLN A 56 22.10 -22.13 2.34
N PHE A 57 21.64 -22.01 3.59
CA PHE A 57 20.22 -21.84 3.93
C PHE A 57 19.76 -20.37 3.99
N GLY A 58 20.51 -19.44 3.39
CA GLY A 58 20.08 -18.05 3.19
C GLY A 58 20.24 -17.14 4.41
N MET A 59 20.96 -17.55 5.46
CA MET A 59 21.13 -16.73 6.67
C MET A 59 22.13 -15.57 6.44
N PRO A 60 21.80 -14.33 6.85
CA PRO A 60 22.74 -13.20 6.83
C PRO A 60 23.94 -13.44 7.76
N LEU A 61 25.14 -12.96 7.37
CA LEU A 61 26.38 -13.19 8.13
C LEU A 61 26.33 -12.67 9.58
N ALA A 62 25.61 -11.58 9.83
CA ALA A 62 25.44 -10.99 11.17
C ALA A 62 24.66 -11.92 12.12
N ASP A 63 23.63 -12.59 11.62
CA ASP A 63 22.81 -13.54 12.38
C ASP A 63 23.59 -14.82 12.67
N ILE A 64 24.40 -15.29 11.70
CA ILE A 64 25.31 -16.43 11.88
C ILE A 64 26.31 -16.14 13.00
N GLY A 65 26.89 -14.94 13.02
CA GLY A 65 27.82 -14.53 14.07
C GLY A 65 27.20 -14.55 15.46
N SER A 66 26.00 -13.97 15.60
CA SER A 66 25.25 -13.93 16.86
C SER A 66 24.88 -15.32 17.36
N LEU A 67 24.50 -16.21 16.43
CA LEU A 67 24.17 -17.59 16.72
C LEU A 67 25.39 -18.39 17.22
N LEU A 68 26.50 -18.32 16.49
CA LEU A 68 27.73 -19.06 16.83
C LEU A 68 28.46 -18.49 18.05
N ALA A 69 28.10 -17.29 18.52
CA ALA A 69 28.59 -16.69 19.76
C ALA A 69 27.82 -17.19 21.01
N GLY A 70 26.79 -18.02 20.86
CA GLY A 70 26.04 -18.59 21.98
C GLY A 70 25.11 -17.61 22.70
N ALA A 71 24.77 -16.47 22.07
CA ALA A 71 23.96 -15.40 22.67
C ALA A 71 22.43 -15.70 22.71
N GLY A 72 22.04 -16.94 23.04
CA GLY A 72 20.67 -17.23 23.49
C GLY A 72 19.59 -17.44 22.43
N ILE A 73 19.93 -17.69 21.16
CA ILE A 73 18.93 -18.12 20.17
C ILE A 73 18.76 -19.65 20.29
N SER A 74 17.56 -20.11 20.65
CA SER A 74 17.28 -21.55 20.74
C SER A 74 17.41 -22.18 19.35
N SER A 75 17.93 -23.42 19.29
CA SER A 75 18.01 -24.22 18.07
C SER A 75 16.66 -24.33 17.35
N ALA A 76 15.56 -24.33 18.11
CA ALA A 76 14.20 -24.32 17.61
C ALA A 76 13.85 -23.02 16.88
N ALA A 77 14.17 -21.85 17.44
CA ALA A 77 13.88 -20.56 16.79
C ALA A 77 14.61 -20.37 15.44
N ILE A 78 15.76 -21.03 15.27
CA ILE A 78 16.50 -21.04 14.01
C ILE A 78 15.80 -21.95 13.00
N ILE A 79 15.39 -23.14 13.43
CA ILE A 79 14.65 -24.09 12.60
C ILE A 79 13.30 -23.48 12.18
N ASP A 80 12.60 -22.77 13.07
CA ASP A 80 11.34 -22.09 12.74
C ASP A 80 11.53 -20.99 11.69
N ARG A 81 12.63 -20.23 11.79
CA ARG A 81 13.01 -19.25 10.76
C ARG A 81 13.40 -19.92 9.44
N GLN A 82 14.07 -21.07 9.49
CA GLN A 82 14.43 -21.85 8.31
C GLN A 82 13.20 -22.43 7.61
N LEU A 83 12.26 -23.00 8.38
CA LEU A 83 10.97 -23.47 7.89
C LEU A 83 10.19 -22.32 7.24
N SER A 84 10.10 -21.18 7.93
CA SER A 84 9.44 -19.98 7.39
C SER A 84 10.07 -19.49 6.08
N ALA A 85 11.41 -19.55 5.96
CA ALA A 85 12.09 -19.16 4.73
C ALA A 85 11.86 -20.16 3.58
N LEU A 86 11.87 -21.47 3.88
CA LEU A 86 11.56 -22.52 2.93
C LEU A 86 10.09 -22.45 2.48
N ASP A 87 9.15 -22.22 3.38
CA ASP A 87 7.73 -22.08 3.08
C ASP A 87 7.47 -20.88 2.15
N ARG A 88 8.22 -19.78 2.33
CA ARG A 88 8.19 -18.65 1.38
C ARG A 88 8.71 -19.05 0.01
N GLN A 89 9.85 -19.74 -0.07
CA GLN A 89 10.40 -20.21 -1.35
C GLN A 89 9.46 -21.19 -2.06
N ILE A 90 8.85 -22.12 -1.31
CA ILE A 90 7.87 -23.07 -1.84
C ILE A 90 6.64 -22.32 -2.38
N SER A 91 6.17 -21.32 -1.63
CA SER A 91 5.01 -20.51 -2.04
C SER A 91 5.32 -19.69 -3.31
N GLU A 92 6.50 -19.08 -3.40
CA GLU A 92 6.97 -18.36 -4.59
C GLU A 92 7.11 -19.30 -5.80
N ALA A 93 7.71 -20.47 -5.59
CA ALA A 93 7.86 -21.49 -6.63
C ALA A 93 6.52 -22.07 -7.08
N ALA A 94 5.59 -22.32 -6.15
CA ALA A 94 4.24 -22.79 -6.45
C ALA A 94 3.46 -21.75 -7.27
N ARG A 95 3.58 -20.46 -6.92
CA ARG A 95 2.97 -19.37 -7.70
C ARG A 95 3.53 -19.31 -9.12
N MET A 96 4.87 -19.40 -9.26
CA MET A 96 5.53 -19.44 -10.56
C MET A 96 5.07 -20.66 -11.38
N ARG A 97 4.90 -21.81 -10.73
CA ARG A 97 4.40 -23.03 -11.38
C ARG A 97 2.97 -22.85 -11.90
N GLU A 98 2.06 -22.33 -11.08
CA GLU A 98 0.67 -22.08 -11.52
C GLU A 98 0.62 -21.06 -12.66
N GLN A 99 1.48 -20.04 -12.63
CA GLN A 99 1.62 -19.10 -13.75
C GLN A 99 2.11 -19.77 -15.03
N LEU A 100 3.13 -20.64 -14.95
CA LEU A 100 3.61 -21.40 -16.11
C LEU A 100 2.52 -22.35 -16.65
N LEU A 101 1.69 -22.93 -15.79
CA LEU A 101 0.55 -23.74 -16.19
C LEU A 101 -0.52 -22.90 -16.90
N PHE A 102 -0.83 -21.72 -16.39
CA PHE A 102 -1.74 -20.76 -17.03
C PHE A 102 -1.23 -20.32 -18.40
N MET A 103 0.05 -19.92 -18.51
CA MET A 103 0.69 -19.57 -19.77
C MET A 103 0.67 -20.73 -20.77
N ARG A 104 0.94 -21.95 -20.30
CA ARG A 104 0.84 -23.16 -21.13
C ARG A 104 -0.57 -23.39 -21.64
N GLY A 105 -1.60 -23.07 -20.83
CA GLY A 105 -3.00 -23.11 -21.24
C GLY A 105 -3.31 -22.12 -22.37
N LEU A 106 -2.86 -20.87 -22.24
CA LEU A 106 -3.04 -19.82 -23.25
C LEU A 106 -2.31 -20.14 -24.56
N LEU A 107 -1.08 -20.65 -24.48
CA LEU A 107 -0.34 -21.08 -25.68
C LEU A 107 -1.00 -22.28 -26.37
N ALA A 108 -1.70 -23.14 -25.61
CA ALA A 108 -2.43 -24.29 -26.16
C ALA A 108 -3.73 -23.90 -26.89
N THR A 109 -4.32 -22.72 -26.61
CA THR A 109 -5.51 -22.21 -27.30
C THR A 109 -5.19 -21.45 -28.59
N GLY A 110 -3.91 -21.26 -28.92
CA GLY A 110 -3.47 -20.57 -30.14
C GLY A 110 -3.50 -19.04 -30.03
N GLU A 111 -3.81 -18.50 -28.85
CA GLU A 111 -3.66 -17.08 -28.56
C GLU A 111 -2.20 -16.79 -28.18
N THR A 112 -1.56 -15.88 -28.90
CA THR A 112 -0.26 -15.36 -28.48
C THR A 112 -0.52 -14.29 -27.41
N PRO A 113 -0.02 -14.46 -26.17
CA PRO A 113 -0.12 -13.39 -25.19
C PRO A 113 0.71 -12.21 -25.72
N ASP A 114 0.05 -11.08 -25.96
CA ASP A 114 0.72 -9.83 -26.35
C ASP A 114 1.79 -9.46 -25.30
N LEU A 115 2.82 -8.72 -25.71
CA LEU A 115 3.90 -8.20 -24.87
C LEU A 115 3.37 -7.48 -23.62
N ALA A 116 2.16 -6.89 -23.72
CA ALA A 116 1.43 -6.30 -22.60
C ALA A 116 1.06 -7.33 -21.51
N ALA A 117 0.61 -8.54 -21.87
CA ALA A 117 0.32 -9.61 -20.92
C ALA A 117 1.62 -10.14 -20.27
N TRP A 118 2.71 -10.21 -21.05
CA TRP A 118 4.05 -10.59 -20.55
C TRP A 118 4.62 -9.59 -19.55
N LEU A 119 4.51 -8.29 -19.82
CA LEU A 119 4.98 -7.22 -18.93
C LEU A 119 4.10 -7.08 -17.69
N THR A 120 2.77 -7.17 -17.86
CA THR A 120 1.80 -7.13 -16.76
C THR A 120 2.09 -8.21 -15.71
N THR A 121 2.50 -9.41 -16.12
CA THR A 121 2.72 -10.52 -15.19
C THR A 121 4.02 -10.36 -14.38
N LEU A 122 5.07 -9.78 -14.97
CA LEU A 122 6.35 -9.50 -14.28
C LEU A 122 6.28 -8.23 -13.41
N GLU A 123 5.57 -7.20 -13.87
CA GLU A 123 5.37 -5.95 -13.13
C GLU A 123 4.42 -6.14 -11.94
N GLN A 124 3.41 -7.01 -12.04
CA GLN A 124 2.54 -7.37 -10.90
C GLN A 124 3.31 -7.97 -9.70
N MET A 125 4.52 -8.51 -9.90
CA MET A 125 5.32 -9.09 -8.81
C MET A 125 6.10 -8.05 -8.01
N THR A 126 6.60 -7.00 -8.65
CA THR A 126 7.43 -5.96 -8.00
C THR A 126 6.66 -4.67 -7.73
N MET A 127 5.59 -4.42 -8.48
CA MET A 127 4.85 -3.17 -8.39
C MET A 127 3.99 -3.08 -7.15
N TYR A 128 3.25 -4.13 -6.85
CA TYR A 128 2.44 -4.17 -5.65
C TYR A 128 3.31 -4.17 -4.39
N GLU A 129 4.49 -4.81 -4.43
CA GLU A 129 5.48 -4.78 -3.34
C GLU A 129 6.09 -3.38 -3.09
N LYS A 130 6.04 -2.46 -4.07
CA LYS A 130 6.46 -1.05 -3.91
C LYS A 130 5.49 -0.25 -3.04
N TYR A 131 4.20 -0.61 -3.05
CA TYR A 131 3.15 0.13 -2.34
C TYR A 131 2.60 -0.62 -1.13
N PHE A 132 2.65 -1.96 -1.14
CA PHE A 132 2.06 -2.82 -0.12
C PHE A 132 3.05 -3.91 0.29
N SER A 133 3.06 -4.23 1.58
CA SER A 133 3.77 -5.41 2.07
C SER A 133 3.09 -6.71 1.61
N LYS A 134 3.83 -7.82 1.64
CA LYS A 134 3.28 -9.15 1.30
C LYS A 134 2.08 -9.53 2.17
N ASP A 135 2.12 -9.18 3.47
CA ASP A 135 1.03 -9.46 4.40
C ASP A 135 -0.21 -8.59 4.13
N GLU A 136 -0.02 -7.32 3.74
CA GLU A 136 -1.13 -6.47 3.30
C GLU A 136 -1.76 -7.00 2.01
N LEU A 137 -0.96 -7.39 1.02
CA LEU A 137 -1.46 -7.94 -0.25
C LEU A 137 -2.24 -9.24 -0.08
N ALA A 138 -1.83 -10.11 0.86
CA ALA A 138 -2.55 -11.34 1.17
C ALA A 138 -3.96 -11.06 1.71
N ASN A 139 -4.11 -9.96 2.47
CA ASN A 139 -5.37 -9.56 3.08
C ASN A 139 -6.26 -8.68 2.19
N LEU A 140 -5.76 -8.22 1.04
CA LEU A 140 -6.53 -7.42 0.08
C LEU A 140 -7.35 -8.33 -0.85
N ALA A 141 -8.66 -8.36 -0.67
CA ALA A 141 -9.56 -9.20 -1.48
C ALA A 141 -9.47 -8.88 -2.99
N LEU A 142 -9.30 -7.60 -3.34
CA LEU A 142 -9.04 -7.14 -4.72
C LEU A 142 -7.88 -7.89 -5.39
N TYR A 143 -6.88 -8.31 -4.59
CA TYR A 143 -5.66 -8.96 -5.06
C TYR A 143 -5.67 -10.48 -4.88
N SER A 144 -6.23 -11.00 -3.79
CA SER A 144 -6.18 -12.43 -3.46
C SER A 144 -7.41 -13.22 -3.92
N ASP A 145 -8.58 -12.60 -4.05
CA ASP A 145 -9.83 -13.29 -4.38
C ASP A 145 -10.18 -13.19 -5.88
N ASN A 146 -10.36 -14.35 -6.52
CA ASN A 146 -10.75 -14.44 -7.93
C ASN A 146 -12.18 -13.96 -8.19
N ASN A 147 -13.09 -14.11 -7.23
CA ASN A 147 -14.46 -13.62 -7.36
C ASN A 147 -14.49 -12.10 -7.31
N ALA A 148 -13.77 -11.49 -6.34
CA ALA A 148 -13.62 -10.04 -6.27
C ALA A 148 -13.02 -9.48 -7.58
N LYS A 149 -11.97 -10.11 -8.13
CA LYS A 149 -11.39 -9.72 -9.44
C LYS A 149 -12.40 -9.79 -10.58
N ALA A 150 -13.24 -10.82 -10.62
CA ALA A 150 -14.27 -10.95 -11.64
C ALA A 150 -15.35 -9.87 -11.51
N GLU A 151 -15.78 -9.56 -10.28
CA GLU A 151 -16.72 -8.45 -10.01
C GLU A 151 -16.14 -7.11 -10.45
N TRP A 152 -14.86 -6.85 -10.18
CA TRP A 152 -14.18 -5.62 -10.61
C TRP A 152 -14.09 -5.52 -12.12
N ARG A 153 -13.76 -6.60 -12.81
CA ARG A 153 -13.73 -6.62 -14.28
C ARG A 153 -15.09 -6.26 -14.85
N GLN A 154 -16.16 -6.88 -14.35
CA GLN A 154 -17.52 -6.58 -14.78
C GLN A 154 -17.88 -5.11 -14.53
N LEU A 155 -17.56 -4.58 -13.35
CA LEU A 155 -17.83 -3.19 -13.02
C LEU A 155 -17.08 -2.22 -13.95
N VAL A 156 -15.81 -2.49 -14.26
CA VAL A 156 -15.02 -1.68 -15.19
C VAL A 156 -15.61 -1.73 -16.60
N ASP A 157 -16.07 -2.90 -17.05
CA ASP A 157 -16.73 -3.07 -18.34
C ASP A 157 -18.06 -2.29 -18.40
N ASP A 158 -18.89 -2.37 -17.35
CA ASP A 158 -20.15 -1.63 -17.24
C ASP A 158 -19.93 -0.11 -17.30
N VAL A 159 -18.94 0.40 -16.56
CA VAL A 159 -18.59 1.83 -16.56
C VAL A 159 -18.02 2.26 -17.92
N SER A 160 -17.17 1.43 -18.53
CA SER A 160 -16.61 1.71 -19.86
C SER A 160 -17.71 1.81 -20.91
N ALA A 161 -18.70 0.89 -20.88
CA ALA A 161 -19.84 0.91 -21.78
C ALA A 161 -20.69 2.17 -21.62
N LEU A 162 -20.94 2.60 -20.37
CA LEU A 162 -21.68 3.83 -20.08
C LEU A 162 -20.93 5.09 -20.56
N MET A 163 -19.61 5.14 -20.37
CA MET A 163 -18.80 6.26 -20.87
C MET A 163 -18.80 6.31 -22.40
N GLN A 164 -18.71 5.16 -23.08
CA GLN A 164 -18.73 5.07 -24.54
C GLN A 164 -20.09 5.44 -25.14
N SER A 165 -21.19 5.18 -24.44
CA SER A 165 -22.53 5.60 -24.85
C SER A 165 -22.83 7.08 -24.61
N GLY A 166 -21.88 7.82 -23.99
CA GLY A 166 -22.01 9.24 -23.70
C GLY A 166 -22.85 9.54 -22.44
N GLY A 167 -22.96 8.59 -21.52
CA GLY A 167 -23.64 8.80 -20.24
C GLY A 167 -22.99 9.92 -19.43
N ALA A 168 -23.78 10.86 -18.93
CA ALA A 168 -23.31 11.91 -18.03
C ALA A 168 -23.20 11.40 -16.58
N PRO A 169 -22.36 12.02 -15.72
CA PRO A 169 -22.20 11.58 -14.33
C PRO A 169 -23.47 11.66 -13.47
N ASP A 170 -24.45 12.46 -13.86
CA ASP A 170 -25.74 12.60 -13.18
C ASP A 170 -26.77 11.54 -13.59
N ASN A 171 -26.45 10.71 -14.61
CA ASN A 171 -27.29 9.62 -15.06
C ASN A 171 -27.56 8.62 -13.91
N PRO A 172 -28.82 8.18 -13.69
CA PRO A 172 -29.15 7.15 -12.70
C PRO A 172 -28.27 5.88 -12.77
N GLU A 173 -27.86 5.47 -13.97
CA GLU A 173 -26.96 4.33 -14.16
C GLU A 173 -25.55 4.64 -13.66
N ALA A 174 -25.01 5.83 -13.96
CA ALA A 174 -23.71 6.29 -13.45
C ALA A 174 -23.69 6.32 -11.92
N LYS A 175 -24.76 6.83 -11.31
CA LYS A 175 -24.94 6.87 -9.85
C LYS A 175 -24.95 5.47 -9.23
N THR A 176 -25.63 4.53 -9.88
CA THR A 176 -25.70 3.12 -9.43
C THR A 176 -24.32 2.46 -9.51
N LEU A 177 -23.61 2.64 -10.62
CA LEU A 177 -22.25 2.14 -10.79
C LEU A 177 -21.28 2.79 -9.79
N ALA A 178 -21.46 4.07 -9.46
CA ALA A 178 -20.61 4.76 -8.48
C ALA A 178 -20.80 4.24 -7.07
N LEU A 179 -22.05 4.01 -6.66
CA LEU A 179 -22.35 3.36 -5.39
C LEU A 179 -21.74 1.97 -5.31
N ARG A 180 -21.88 1.17 -6.36
CA ARG A 180 -21.27 -0.16 -6.45
C ARG A 180 -19.74 -0.09 -6.36
N TRP A 181 -19.12 0.84 -7.09
CA TRP A 181 -17.67 1.09 -7.07
C TRP A 181 -17.16 1.39 -5.66
N MET A 182 -17.78 2.35 -4.96
CA MET A 182 -17.35 2.70 -3.60
C MET A 182 -17.62 1.58 -2.62
N THR A 183 -18.73 0.86 -2.74
CA THR A 183 -19.05 -0.28 -1.87
C THR A 183 -18.02 -1.41 -2.02
N MET A 184 -17.64 -1.73 -3.26
CA MET A 184 -16.60 -2.73 -3.54
C MET A 184 -15.23 -2.26 -3.05
N LEU A 185 -14.90 -0.98 -3.25
CA LEU A 185 -13.64 -0.41 -2.78
C LEU A 185 -13.55 -0.45 -1.24
N ASP A 186 -14.60 -0.05 -0.53
CA ASP A 186 -14.68 -0.13 0.93
C ASP A 186 -14.54 -1.58 1.41
N ARG A 187 -15.29 -2.52 0.80
CA ARG A 187 -15.23 -3.96 1.13
C ARG A 187 -13.83 -4.52 0.96
N ASP A 188 -13.19 -4.24 -0.17
CA ASP A 188 -11.94 -4.91 -0.55
C ASP A 188 -10.69 -4.26 0.07
N THR A 189 -10.82 -3.03 0.58
CA THR A 189 -9.77 -2.32 1.33
C THR A 189 -9.97 -2.37 2.85
N GLY A 190 -11.03 -3.01 3.33
CA GLY A 190 -11.39 -3.01 4.75
C GLY A 190 -11.74 -1.61 5.28
N ALA A 191 -12.14 -0.70 4.38
CA ALA A 191 -12.35 0.73 4.63
C ALA A 191 -11.14 1.45 5.26
N ASP A 192 -9.90 0.95 5.02
CA ASP A 192 -8.68 1.60 5.49
C ASP A 192 -8.27 2.77 4.57
N PRO A 193 -8.32 4.03 5.06
CA PRO A 193 -7.96 5.20 4.27
C PRO A 193 -6.51 5.19 3.76
N SER A 194 -5.59 4.55 4.48
CA SER A 194 -4.18 4.41 4.10
C SER A 194 -4.03 3.51 2.88
N ILE A 195 -4.79 2.41 2.83
CA ILE A 195 -4.80 1.48 1.70
C ILE A 195 -5.40 2.16 0.47
N MET A 196 -6.53 2.85 0.64
CA MET A 196 -7.16 3.62 -0.44
C MET A 196 -6.23 4.67 -1.04
N ALA A 197 -5.53 5.43 -0.20
CA ALA A 197 -4.57 6.44 -0.65
C ALA A 197 -3.44 5.82 -1.49
N ARG A 198 -2.88 4.69 -1.03
CA ARG A 198 -1.83 3.98 -1.75
C ARG A 198 -2.33 3.37 -3.06
N LEU A 199 -3.56 2.85 -3.11
CA LEU A 199 -4.18 2.37 -4.35
C LEU A 199 -4.34 3.51 -5.36
N ASN A 200 -4.82 4.67 -4.93
CA ASN A 200 -4.94 5.86 -5.79
C ASN A 200 -3.57 6.30 -6.32
N MET A 201 -2.56 6.37 -5.46
CA MET A 201 -1.18 6.71 -5.87
C MET A 201 -0.61 5.73 -6.89
N MET A 202 -0.82 4.42 -6.67
CA MET A 202 -0.38 3.37 -7.61
C MET A 202 -1.06 3.56 -8.97
N HIS A 203 -2.38 3.77 -8.97
CA HIS A 203 -3.17 4.00 -10.19
C HIS A 203 -2.84 5.31 -10.92
N GLU A 204 -2.31 6.32 -10.23
CA GLU A 204 -1.82 7.57 -10.83
C GLU A 204 -0.42 7.43 -11.42
N ARG A 205 0.48 6.72 -10.72
CA ARG A 205 1.90 6.70 -11.03
C ARG A 205 2.32 5.56 -11.95
N GLU A 206 1.50 4.51 -12.07
CA GLU A 206 1.88 3.27 -12.74
C GLU A 206 0.97 3.00 -13.96
N PRO A 207 1.38 3.38 -15.19
CA PRO A 207 0.60 3.18 -16.41
C PRO A 207 0.24 1.71 -16.68
N ALA A 208 1.10 0.77 -16.29
CA ALA A 208 0.85 -0.66 -16.43
C ALA A 208 -0.39 -1.14 -15.66
N ILE A 209 -0.66 -0.55 -14.49
CA ILE A 209 -1.87 -0.85 -13.71
C ILE A 209 -3.11 -0.33 -14.45
N GLN A 210 -3.03 0.85 -15.08
CA GLN A 210 -4.15 1.40 -15.85
C GLN A 210 -4.50 0.50 -17.04
N GLN A 211 -3.48 -0.04 -17.73
CA GLN A 211 -3.66 -0.95 -18.86
C GLN A 211 -4.22 -2.31 -18.42
N SER A 212 -3.68 -2.89 -17.35
CA SER A 212 -4.08 -4.24 -16.90
C SER A 212 -5.43 -4.28 -16.17
N SER A 213 -5.78 -3.22 -15.44
CA SER A 213 -7.07 -3.12 -14.75
C SER A 213 -8.19 -2.54 -15.62
N GLY A 214 -7.87 -1.86 -16.73
CA GLY A 214 -8.82 -1.09 -17.52
C GLY A 214 -9.28 0.23 -16.85
N ILE A 215 -8.82 0.51 -15.64
CA ILE A 215 -9.21 1.70 -14.86
C ILE A 215 -8.36 2.90 -15.32
N THR A 216 -8.93 3.70 -16.22
CA THR A 216 -8.28 4.92 -16.72
C THR A 216 -8.47 6.12 -15.78
N PRO A 217 -7.61 7.15 -15.84
CA PRO A 217 -7.83 8.40 -15.09
C PRO A 217 -9.18 9.07 -15.41
N ALA A 218 -9.61 9.02 -16.68
CA ALA A 218 -10.90 9.54 -17.10
C ALA A 218 -12.07 8.80 -16.44
N MET A 219 -11.98 7.47 -16.36
CA MET A 219 -12.97 6.64 -15.66
C MET A 219 -13.04 6.97 -14.17
N ARG A 220 -11.89 7.11 -13.48
CA ARG A 220 -11.89 7.50 -12.07
C ARG A 220 -12.53 8.86 -11.83
N ASN A 221 -12.22 9.84 -12.68
CA ASN A 221 -12.83 11.16 -12.60
C ASN A 221 -14.34 11.11 -12.82
N PHE A 222 -14.80 10.31 -13.80
CA PHE A 222 -16.22 10.08 -14.05
C PHE A 222 -16.92 9.46 -12.84
N MET A 223 -16.35 8.40 -12.25
CA MET A 223 -16.91 7.75 -11.06
C MET A 223 -16.92 8.67 -9.84
N ALA A 224 -15.88 9.50 -9.66
CA ALA A 224 -15.83 10.49 -8.58
C ALA A 224 -16.92 11.56 -8.73
N GLN A 225 -17.18 12.04 -9.96
CA GLN A 225 -18.25 12.98 -10.25
C GLN A 225 -19.63 12.36 -10.00
N ALA A 226 -19.85 11.12 -10.47
CA ALA A 226 -21.12 10.41 -10.26
C ALA A 226 -21.40 10.15 -8.77
N MET A 227 -20.37 9.80 -7.99
CA MET A 227 -20.47 9.70 -6.53
C MET A 227 -20.77 11.06 -5.88
N GLY A 228 -20.24 12.15 -6.43
CA GLY A 228 -20.60 13.52 -6.03
C GLY A 228 -22.10 13.78 -6.19
N GLU A 229 -22.69 13.40 -7.32
CA GLU A 229 -24.12 13.54 -7.57
C GLU A 229 -24.98 12.66 -6.65
N VAL A 230 -24.54 11.43 -6.33
CA VAL A 230 -25.20 10.59 -5.31
C VAL A 230 -25.23 11.27 -3.94
N LYS A 231 -24.12 11.91 -3.55
CA LYS A 231 -24.06 12.67 -2.29
C LYS A 231 -25.01 13.86 -2.34
N LEU A 232 -25.07 14.58 -3.46
CA LEU A 232 -25.99 15.71 -3.65
C LEU A 232 -27.47 15.28 -3.57
N ASP A 233 -27.83 14.14 -4.14
CA ASP A 233 -29.19 13.57 -4.00
C ASP A 233 -29.51 13.23 -2.54
N THR A 234 -28.51 12.75 -1.80
CA THR A 234 -28.66 12.48 -0.36
C THR A 234 -28.83 13.78 0.43
N TRP A 235 -28.07 14.82 0.09
CA TRP A 235 -28.21 16.17 0.66
C TRP A 235 -29.57 16.80 0.35
N ALA A 236 -30.18 16.48 -0.79
CA ALA A 236 -31.48 17.02 -1.20
C ALA A 236 -32.62 16.69 -0.23
N LYS A 237 -32.47 15.63 0.59
CA LYS A 237 -33.42 15.29 1.66
C LYS A 237 -33.42 16.29 2.82
N TYR A 238 -32.35 17.07 2.98
CA TYR A 238 -32.11 17.93 4.15
C TYR A 238 -31.92 19.40 3.78
N LEU A 239 -31.41 19.70 2.59
CA LEU A 239 -31.07 21.04 2.12
C LEU A 239 -32.05 21.54 1.05
N THR A 240 -32.22 22.86 0.95
CA THR A 240 -33.04 23.49 -0.09
C THR A 240 -32.35 23.45 -1.46
N PRO A 241 -33.08 23.62 -2.58
CA PRO A 241 -32.47 23.69 -3.91
C PRO A 241 -31.40 24.78 -4.05
N GLU A 242 -31.56 25.92 -3.34
CA GLU A 242 -30.58 27.01 -3.35
C GLU A 242 -29.29 26.61 -2.62
N GLU A 243 -29.41 25.98 -1.45
CA GLU A 243 -28.29 25.44 -0.67
C GLU A 243 -27.53 24.36 -1.46
N LEU A 244 -28.25 23.47 -2.16
CA LEU A 244 -27.64 22.46 -3.03
C LEU A 244 -26.91 23.07 -4.23
N ASN A 245 -27.47 24.11 -4.83
CA ASN A 245 -26.82 24.81 -5.94
C ASN A 245 -25.56 25.56 -5.49
N GLN A 246 -25.54 26.09 -4.26
CA GLN A 246 -24.32 26.61 -3.66
C GLN A 246 -23.27 25.49 -3.50
N MET A 247 -23.65 24.35 -2.93
CA MET A 247 -22.76 23.21 -2.77
C MET A 247 -22.19 22.70 -4.10
N ARG A 248 -23.02 22.62 -5.16
CA ARG A 248 -22.56 22.29 -6.52
C ARG A 248 -21.53 23.29 -7.05
N ARG A 249 -21.79 24.59 -6.91
CA ARG A 249 -20.85 25.64 -7.34
C ARG A 249 -19.52 25.53 -6.60
N HIS A 250 -19.57 25.26 -5.30
CA HIS A 250 -18.36 25.06 -4.49
C HIS A 250 -17.57 23.85 -5.00
N TYR A 251 -18.20 22.69 -5.20
CA TYR A 251 -17.50 21.52 -5.72
C TYR A 251 -16.91 21.74 -7.13
N ALA A 252 -17.57 22.52 -7.98
CA ALA A 252 -17.06 22.84 -9.30
C ALA A 252 -15.85 23.80 -9.29
N THR A 253 -15.75 24.68 -8.29
CA THR A 253 -14.78 25.78 -8.28
C THR A 253 -13.64 25.59 -7.28
N ARG A 254 -13.94 25.06 -6.09
CA ARG A 254 -13.03 25.01 -4.93
C ARG A 254 -12.79 23.61 -4.37
N ALA A 255 -13.34 22.54 -4.98
CA ALA A 255 -13.12 21.17 -4.49
C ALA A 255 -11.64 20.78 -4.35
N HIS A 256 -10.79 21.28 -5.25
CA HIS A 256 -9.36 21.00 -5.30
C HIS A 256 -8.58 21.57 -4.09
N GLU A 257 -9.18 22.49 -3.32
CA GLU A 257 -8.57 23.08 -2.12
C GLU A 257 -8.69 22.16 -0.89
N TRP A 258 -9.62 21.19 -0.89
CA TRP A 258 -9.83 20.29 0.26
C TRP A 258 -8.69 19.30 0.51
N PRO A 259 -8.18 18.54 -0.48
CA PRO A 259 -7.11 17.57 -0.23
C PRO A 259 -5.84 18.15 0.40
N PRO A 260 -5.24 19.25 -0.11
CA PRO A 260 -4.02 19.82 0.49
C PRO A 260 -4.28 20.37 1.90
N LEU A 261 -5.48 20.93 2.14
CA LEU A 261 -5.86 21.41 3.47
C LEU A 261 -5.98 20.25 4.47
N ILE A 262 -6.64 19.16 4.09
CA ILE A 262 -6.80 17.96 4.93
C ILE A 262 -5.43 17.35 5.24
N GLU A 263 -4.53 17.30 4.27
CA GLU A 263 -3.15 16.85 4.47
C GLU A 263 -2.41 17.74 5.47
N ALA A 264 -2.47 19.06 5.31
CA ALA A 264 -1.84 20.00 6.23
C ALA A 264 -2.38 19.86 7.67
N ILE A 265 -3.70 19.68 7.84
CA ILE A 265 -4.32 19.40 9.14
C ILE A 265 -3.79 18.08 9.72
N SER A 266 -3.72 17.03 8.91
CA SER A 266 -3.20 15.71 9.32
C SER A 266 -1.74 15.78 9.78
N GLN A 267 -0.89 16.49 9.03
CA GLN A 267 0.52 16.69 9.37
C GLN A 267 0.65 17.51 10.67
N GLN A 268 -0.13 18.58 10.81
CA GLN A 268 -0.07 19.42 12.00
C GLN A 268 -0.54 18.69 13.26
N MET A 269 -1.60 17.90 13.16
CA MET A 269 -2.05 17.06 14.28
C MET A 269 -1.00 16.04 14.73
N LYS A 270 -0.20 15.50 13.78
CA LYS A 270 0.90 14.59 14.10
C LYS A 270 2.09 15.31 14.74
N ALA A 271 2.43 16.50 14.26
CA ALA A 271 3.55 17.28 14.77
C ALA A 271 3.25 17.89 16.14
N THR A 272 2.08 18.52 16.28
CA THR A 272 1.63 19.18 17.50
C THR A 272 0.18 18.81 17.79
N PRO A 273 -0.06 17.76 18.59
CA PRO A 273 -1.43 17.30 18.89
C PRO A 273 -2.30 18.35 19.59
N SER A 274 -1.69 19.33 20.26
CA SER A 274 -2.42 20.44 20.88
C SER A 274 -2.90 21.45 19.83
N PRO A 275 -4.22 21.74 19.73
CA PRO A 275 -4.78 22.72 18.80
C PRO A 275 -4.53 24.20 19.22
N ASP A 276 -3.85 24.43 20.34
CA ASP A 276 -3.61 25.77 20.91
C ASP A 276 -2.38 26.47 20.30
N ASN A 277 -2.17 26.33 18.99
CA ASN A 277 -1.06 26.96 18.28
C ASN A 277 -1.54 27.80 17.07
N VAL A 278 -0.71 28.75 16.65
CA VAL A 278 -1.06 29.73 15.60
C VAL A 278 -1.40 29.04 14.27
N GLU A 279 -0.65 27.99 13.94
CA GLU A 279 -0.83 27.22 12.71
C GLU A 279 -2.14 26.41 12.73
N ALA A 280 -2.51 25.83 13.88
CA ALA A 280 -3.79 25.18 14.07
C ALA A 280 -4.98 26.13 13.91
N LYS A 281 -4.86 27.36 14.43
CA LYS A 281 -5.87 28.42 14.24
C LYS A 281 -5.99 28.85 12.78
N LEU A 282 -4.87 28.96 12.06
CA LEU A 282 -4.85 29.28 10.63
C LEU A 282 -5.56 28.20 9.81
N LEU A 283 -5.19 26.93 10.02
CA LEU A 283 -5.79 25.79 9.32
C LEU A 283 -7.28 25.66 9.64
N ALA A 284 -7.68 25.91 10.89
CA ALA A 284 -9.09 25.90 11.26
C ALA A 284 -9.88 27.06 10.65
N GLY A 285 -9.26 28.23 10.46
CA GLY A 285 -9.83 29.36 9.73
C GLY A 285 -10.04 29.03 8.24
N GLN A 286 -9.04 28.48 7.57
CA GLN A 286 -9.13 28.05 6.17
C GLN A 286 -10.21 26.97 5.96
N TRP A 287 -10.27 26.01 6.88
CA TRP A 287 -11.32 25.00 6.89
C TRP A 287 -12.71 25.62 7.02
N MET A 288 -12.87 26.59 7.93
CA MET A 288 -14.16 27.26 8.14
C MET A 288 -14.56 28.09 6.91
N GLU A 289 -13.60 28.74 6.25
CA GLU A 289 -13.86 29.51 5.03
C GLU A 289 -14.38 28.59 3.91
N LEU A 290 -13.69 27.49 3.62
CA LEU A 290 -14.14 26.51 2.62
C LEU A 290 -15.49 25.90 2.99
N PHE A 291 -15.69 25.62 4.27
CA PHE A 291 -16.94 25.05 4.76
C PHE A 291 -18.12 26.03 4.63
N HIS A 292 -17.94 27.31 4.97
CA HIS A 292 -18.96 28.34 4.81
C HIS A 292 -19.22 28.67 3.34
N ASP A 293 -18.22 28.62 2.47
CA ASP A 293 -18.43 28.76 1.03
C ASP A 293 -19.29 27.60 0.48
N MET A 294 -19.06 26.37 0.97
CA MET A 294 -19.80 25.18 0.56
C MET A 294 -21.25 25.14 1.04
N VAL A 295 -21.49 25.43 2.32
CA VAL A 295 -22.80 25.18 2.99
C VAL A 295 -23.53 26.48 3.34
N GLY A 296 -22.85 27.61 3.28
CA GLY A 296 -23.33 28.88 3.83
C GLY A 296 -23.15 28.98 5.35
N ASN A 297 -23.53 30.14 5.89
CA ASN A 297 -23.45 30.46 7.32
C ASN A 297 -24.84 30.64 7.95
N HIS A 298 -25.90 30.21 7.28
CA HIS A 298 -27.26 30.40 7.78
C HIS A 298 -27.51 29.50 9.00
N PRO A 299 -28.06 30.04 10.11
CA PRO A 299 -28.17 29.34 11.38
C PRO A 299 -29.03 28.06 11.32
N ASP A 300 -29.96 27.98 10.37
CA ASP A 300 -30.83 26.81 10.17
C ASP A 300 -30.24 25.73 9.24
N THR A 301 -29.20 26.07 8.46
CA THR A 301 -28.58 25.15 7.51
C THR A 301 -27.59 24.23 8.21
N LEU A 302 -26.79 24.76 9.14
CA LEU A 302 -25.77 23.99 9.86
C LEU A 302 -26.35 22.82 10.69
N PRO A 303 -27.46 22.97 11.44
CA PRO A 303 -28.07 21.85 12.14
C PRO A 303 -28.60 20.77 11.20
N ARG A 304 -29.23 21.15 10.08
CA ARG A 304 -29.71 20.19 9.06
C ARG A 304 -28.55 19.47 8.39
N PHE A 305 -27.47 20.19 8.10
CA PHE A 305 -26.25 19.64 7.54
C PHE A 305 -25.61 18.60 8.47
N ARG A 306 -25.48 18.93 9.76
CA ARG A 306 -24.96 17.98 10.77
C ARG A 306 -25.86 16.76 10.91
N ARG A 307 -27.17 16.96 10.98
CA ARG A 307 -28.15 15.87 11.06
C ARG A 307 -28.00 14.90 9.88
N ALA A 308 -27.87 15.40 8.66
CA ALA A 308 -27.67 14.56 7.48
C ALA A 308 -26.41 13.68 7.59
N ILE A 309 -25.29 14.24 8.06
CA ILE A 309 -24.06 13.45 8.29
C ILE A 309 -24.27 12.42 9.39
N GLU A 310 -25.02 12.77 10.43
CA GLU A 310 -25.34 11.88 11.54
C GLU A 310 -26.26 10.71 11.13
N THR A 311 -27.17 10.94 10.19
CA THR A 311 -28.18 9.95 9.79
C THR A 311 -27.84 9.16 8.53
N GLU A 312 -26.99 9.70 7.63
CA GLU A 312 -26.69 9.11 6.33
C GLU A 312 -25.23 8.63 6.28
N PRO A 313 -24.97 7.31 6.42
CA PRO A 313 -23.61 6.76 6.34
C PRO A 313 -22.88 7.10 5.03
N LEU A 314 -23.62 7.19 3.91
CA LEU A 314 -23.09 7.56 2.59
C LEU A 314 -22.41 8.94 2.57
N LEU A 315 -22.85 9.88 3.40
CA LEU A 315 -22.24 11.21 3.50
C LEU A 315 -20.90 11.20 4.26
N ARG A 316 -20.58 10.11 4.97
CA ARG A 316 -19.32 9.93 5.68
C ARG A 316 -18.25 9.25 4.83
N VAL A 317 -18.64 8.47 3.84
CA VAL A 317 -17.72 7.74 2.94
C VAL A 317 -16.88 8.72 2.13
N GLY A 318 -15.56 8.53 2.11
CA GLY A 318 -14.64 9.34 1.31
C GLY A 318 -14.59 10.83 1.70
N ARG A 319 -14.94 11.17 2.96
CA ARG A 319 -14.89 12.55 3.46
C ARG A 319 -13.46 13.10 3.61
N GLY A 320 -12.46 12.23 3.65
CA GLY A 320 -11.05 12.58 3.89
C GLY A 320 -10.75 13.08 5.32
N MET A 321 -11.77 13.43 6.10
CA MET A 321 -11.64 13.91 7.49
C MET A 321 -12.15 12.88 8.49
N THR A 322 -11.35 12.63 9.52
CA THR A 322 -11.75 11.80 10.66
C THR A 322 -12.53 12.61 11.70
N ASP A 323 -13.30 11.93 12.56
CA ASP A 323 -13.98 12.59 13.68
C ASP A 323 -12.98 13.26 14.63
N GLY A 324 -11.78 12.68 14.78
CA GLY A 324 -10.67 13.27 15.52
C GLY A 324 -10.17 14.59 14.93
N MET A 325 -10.04 14.68 13.60
CA MET A 325 -9.69 15.93 12.91
C MET A 325 -10.75 17.01 13.13
N LEU A 326 -12.03 16.64 13.05
CA LEU A 326 -13.13 17.59 13.27
C LEU A 326 -13.18 18.09 14.72
N ALA A 327 -12.94 17.22 15.70
CA ALA A 327 -12.84 17.61 17.10
C ALA A 327 -11.66 18.57 17.34
N TRP A 328 -10.50 18.28 16.74
CA TRP A 328 -9.31 19.12 16.83
C TRP A 328 -9.52 20.51 16.25
N LEU A 329 -10.13 20.62 15.06
CA LEU A 329 -10.46 21.92 14.45
C LEU A 329 -11.45 22.73 15.28
N ARG A 330 -12.48 22.08 15.86
CA ARG A 330 -13.42 22.76 16.75
C ARG A 330 -12.72 23.33 17.99
N ALA A 331 -11.78 22.57 18.57
CA ALA A 331 -11.00 23.03 19.71
C ALA A 331 -10.11 24.23 19.35
N ALA A 332 -9.49 24.23 18.17
CA ALA A 332 -8.70 25.36 17.66
C ALA A 332 -9.53 26.65 17.49
N LEU A 333 -10.81 26.53 17.17
CA LEU A 333 -11.74 27.66 16.96
C LEU A 333 -12.37 28.21 18.25
N HIS A 334 -12.55 27.38 19.28
CA HIS A 334 -13.34 27.73 20.48
C HIS A 334 -12.55 28.37 21.65
N ARG A 335 -11.20 28.42 21.59
CA ARG A 335 -10.39 29.05 22.65
C ARG A 335 -9.82 30.40 22.20
N GLN A 336 -10.60 31.45 22.46
CA GLN A 336 -10.12 32.83 22.55
C GLN A 336 -9.74 33.16 24.00
#